data_AF-A0A6P2BLG0-F1
#
_entry.id   AF-A0A6P2BLG0-F1
#
_cell.length_a   1.000
_cell.length_b   1.000
_cell.length_c   1.000
_cell.angle_alpha   90.00
_cell.angle_beta   90.00
_cell.angle_gamma   90.00
#
_symmetry.space_group_name_H-M   'P 1'
#
loop_
_entity.id
_entity.type
_entity.pdbx_description
1 polymer ?
#
loop_
_entity_poly.entity_id
_entity_poly.type
_entity_poly.pdbx_seq_one_letter_code
_entity_poly.pdbx_strand_id
1 'polypeptide(L)'
;MVAACIVPIVLTAMAWSVVAQEPERSGRPQRSGPAPPTLQVTEAMLSRGQQIYNQACVSCHGPDGGGLAIGGVGPEATPPDLGDARHMQSRSDMDIARITQFGGFHMPAFPQIRGDDLVSVVAYVRSLSWDAVRTIDLQTLAQGVVEDFVPVSAELLADPPDEDWLMFRRTYDGWAYSPLDQVNRENVDELRLVWSRAMEPGGQYTTPLIHNGVMYVNNPGDVIQAL
;
A
#
# COMPACT_ATOMS: atom_id res chain seq x y z
N MET A 1 -74.21 -6.31 41.00
CA MET A 1 -73.55 -4.99 40.93
C MET A 1 -72.51 -5.04 39.83
N VAL A 2 -72.63 -4.13 38.87
CA VAL A 2 -71.78 -3.98 37.70
C VAL A 2 -70.47 -3.31 38.13
N ALA A 3 -69.34 -3.85 37.68
CA ALA A 3 -68.10 -3.07 37.53
C ALA A 3 -67.31 -3.68 36.36
N ALA A 4 -67.59 -3.15 35.17
CA ALA A 4 -66.74 -3.33 34.00
C ALA A 4 -65.53 -2.41 34.15
N CYS A 5 -64.33 -2.98 34.19
CA CYS A 5 -63.09 -2.24 33.98
C CYS A 5 -62.48 -2.71 32.67
N ILE A 6 -62.58 -1.82 31.68
CA ILE A 6 -61.92 -1.90 30.37
C ILE A 6 -60.43 -1.68 30.61
N VAL A 7 -59.60 -2.66 30.26
CA VAL A 7 -58.14 -2.48 30.11
C VAL A 7 -57.85 -2.58 28.61
N PRO A 8 -57.20 -1.56 28.01
CA PRO A 8 -56.96 -1.55 26.57
C PRO A 8 -55.88 -2.56 26.21
N ILE A 9 -56.15 -3.38 25.19
CA ILE A 9 -55.19 -4.26 24.55
C ILE A 9 -54.21 -3.38 23.75
N VAL A 10 -53.01 -3.19 24.28
CA VAL A 10 -51.88 -2.67 23.49
C VAL A 10 -51.24 -3.86 22.77
N LEU A 11 -51.52 -3.99 21.48
CA LEU A 11 -50.83 -4.92 20.58
C LEU A 11 -49.41 -4.39 20.32
N THR A 12 -48.43 -4.80 21.13
CA THR A 12 -47.02 -4.73 20.72
C THR A 12 -46.71 -5.94 19.84
N ALA A 13 -46.54 -5.69 18.54
CA ALA A 13 -45.94 -6.66 17.63
C ALA A 13 -44.50 -6.94 18.08
N MET A 14 -44.26 -8.07 18.76
CA MET A 14 -42.93 -8.61 18.94
C MET A 14 -42.50 -9.22 17.60
N ALA A 15 -41.68 -8.48 16.85
CA ALA A 15 -40.92 -9.04 15.75
C ALA A 15 -39.90 -10.02 16.34
N TRP A 16 -40.07 -11.31 16.04
CA TRP A 16 -39.07 -12.33 16.33
C TRP A 16 -37.93 -12.18 15.32
N SER A 17 -36.92 -11.39 15.66
CA SER A 17 -35.62 -11.54 15.01
C SER A 17 -34.96 -12.79 15.59
N VAL A 18 -35.11 -13.93 14.92
CA VAL A 18 -34.16 -15.04 15.11
C VAL A 18 -32.83 -14.57 14.52
N VAL A 19 -32.06 -13.85 15.33
CA VAL A 19 -30.63 -13.74 15.11
C VAL A 19 -30.08 -15.11 15.50
N ALA A 20 -29.68 -15.91 14.53
CA ALA A 20 -28.84 -17.06 14.80
C ALA A 20 -27.55 -16.51 15.43
N GLN A 21 -27.44 -16.64 16.76
CA GLN A 21 -26.20 -16.39 17.48
C GLN A 21 -25.22 -17.48 17.09
N GLU A 22 -24.28 -17.13 16.20
CA GLU A 22 -23.11 -17.96 15.98
C GLU A 22 -22.37 -18.12 17.32
N PRO A 23 -21.99 -19.35 17.70
CA PRO A 23 -21.25 -19.55 18.93
C PRO A 23 -19.94 -18.76 18.85
N GLU A 24 -19.72 -17.91 19.86
CA GLU A 24 -18.50 -17.14 20.02
C GLU A 24 -17.29 -18.08 19.98
N ARG A 25 -16.62 -18.17 18.82
CA ARG A 25 -15.28 -18.77 18.74
C ARG A 25 -14.34 -17.86 19.51
N SER A 26 -14.12 -18.20 20.78
CA SER A 26 -13.11 -17.60 21.64
C SER A 26 -11.75 -17.62 20.93
N GLY A 27 -11.15 -16.44 20.76
CA GLY A 27 -9.75 -16.29 20.34
C GLY A 27 -9.51 -16.44 18.85
N ARG A 28 -9.88 -15.42 18.05
CA ARG A 28 -9.07 -15.15 16.84
C ARG A 28 -7.72 -14.62 17.34
N PRO A 29 -6.57 -15.27 17.03
CA PRO A 29 -5.28 -14.66 17.26
C PRO A 29 -5.28 -13.29 16.58
N GLN A 30 -4.84 -12.25 17.30
CA GLN A 30 -4.55 -10.98 16.64
C GLN A 30 -3.53 -11.29 15.54
N ARG A 31 -3.93 -11.10 14.27
CA ARG A 31 -3.04 -11.28 13.13
C ARG A 31 -2.09 -10.10 13.08
N SER A 32 -1.18 -10.00 14.04
CA SER A 32 -0.01 -9.15 13.91
C SER A 32 0.98 -9.89 13.03
N GLY A 33 0.82 -9.73 11.72
CA GLY A 33 1.93 -9.97 10.80
C GLY A 33 3.14 -9.15 11.21
N PRO A 34 4.37 -9.58 10.84
CA PRO A 34 5.52 -8.69 10.96
C PRO A 34 5.22 -7.38 10.23
N ALA A 35 5.60 -6.25 10.84
CA ALA A 35 5.48 -4.95 10.21
C ALA A 35 6.16 -4.98 8.83
N PRO A 36 5.65 -4.26 7.82
CA PRO A 36 6.30 -4.18 6.53
C PRO A 36 7.78 -3.83 6.71
N PRO A 37 8.68 -4.47 5.96
CA PRO A 37 10.08 -4.11 6.04
C PRO A 37 10.23 -2.65 5.59
N THR A 38 10.90 -1.83 6.41
CA THR A 38 11.20 -0.42 6.15
C THR A 38 12.61 -0.25 5.59
N LEU A 39 12.82 0.67 4.65
CA LEU A 39 14.15 0.95 4.10
C LEU A 39 14.97 1.78 5.09
N GLN A 40 16.24 1.40 5.31
CA GLN A 40 17.16 2.19 6.12
C GLN A 40 17.61 3.42 5.32
N VAL A 41 17.47 4.61 5.90
CA VAL A 41 17.92 5.85 5.27
C VAL A 41 19.43 5.96 5.40
N THR A 42 20.11 6.20 4.27
CA THR A 42 21.56 6.38 4.21
C THR A 42 21.92 7.82 3.89
N GLU A 43 23.15 8.22 4.22
CA GLU A 43 23.67 9.54 3.86
C GLU A 43 23.66 9.76 2.34
N ALA A 44 23.91 8.71 1.55
CA ALA A 44 23.84 8.79 0.09
C ALA A 44 22.42 9.13 -0.40
N MET A 45 21.39 8.54 0.22
CA MET A 45 19.99 8.86 -0.09
C MET A 45 19.66 10.31 0.26
N LEU A 46 20.08 10.78 1.45
CA LEU A 46 19.85 12.17 1.86
C LEU A 46 20.57 13.16 0.93
N SER A 47 21.82 12.89 0.58
CA SER A 47 22.60 13.71 -0.35
C SER A 47 21.97 13.75 -1.74
N ARG A 48 21.53 12.60 -2.27
CA ARG A 48 20.86 12.52 -3.56
C ARG A 48 19.52 13.26 -3.54
N GLY A 49 18.72 13.04 -2.50
CA GLY A 49 17.44 13.70 -2.31
C GLY A 49 17.56 15.21 -2.21
N GLN A 50 18.57 15.70 -1.48
CA GLN A 50 18.88 17.13 -1.37
C GLN A 50 19.19 17.75 -2.73
N GLN A 51 20.02 17.08 -3.55
CA GLN A 51 20.36 17.58 -4.87
C GLN A 51 19.12 17.74 -5.76
N ILE A 52 18.22 16.74 -5.74
CA ILE A 52 16.98 16.79 -6.52
C ILE A 52 16.06 17.87 -5.97
N TYR A 53 15.89 17.95 -4.64
CA TYR A 53 15.08 18.97 -3.98
C TYR A 53 15.52 20.39 -4.36
N ASN A 54 16.84 20.63 -4.34
CA ASN A 54 17.43 21.92 -4.73
C ASN A 54 17.18 22.29 -6.19
N GLN A 55 17.05 21.30 -7.07
CA GLN A 55 16.82 21.51 -8.50
C GLN A 55 15.33 21.68 -8.85
N ALA A 56 14.44 20.97 -8.14
CA ALA A 56 13.03 20.82 -8.53
C ALA A 56 12.02 21.43 -7.55
N CYS A 57 12.36 21.57 -6.27
CA CYS A 57 11.38 21.84 -5.20
C CYS A 57 11.61 23.19 -4.50
N VAL A 58 12.87 23.63 -4.37
CA VAL A 58 13.24 24.84 -3.59
C VAL A 58 12.55 26.12 -4.06
N SER A 59 12.27 26.26 -5.36
CA SER A 59 11.63 27.47 -5.91
C SER A 59 10.25 27.75 -5.30
N CYS A 60 9.55 26.73 -4.82
CA CYS A 60 8.23 26.86 -4.18
C CYS A 60 8.26 26.48 -2.70
N HIS A 61 9.02 25.46 -2.30
CA HIS A 61 9.05 25.00 -0.90
C HIS A 61 10.14 25.67 -0.05
N GLY A 62 11.05 26.43 -0.66
CA GLY A 62 12.18 27.05 0.02
C GLY A 62 13.28 26.05 0.41
N PRO A 63 14.49 26.53 0.75
CA PRO A 63 15.62 25.67 1.10
C PRO A 63 15.36 24.81 2.34
N ASP A 64 14.61 25.34 3.32
CA ASP A 64 14.31 24.67 4.58
C ASP A 64 12.93 23.97 4.59
N GLY A 65 12.19 23.99 3.47
CA GLY A 65 10.87 23.35 3.37
C GLY A 65 9.69 24.20 3.88
N GLY A 66 9.94 25.38 4.45
CA GLY A 66 8.92 26.24 5.05
C GLY A 66 7.85 26.81 4.12
N GLY A 67 8.00 26.64 2.80
CA GLY A 67 7.07 27.19 1.80
C GLY A 67 7.36 28.65 1.47
N LEU A 68 7.41 28.95 0.16
CA LEU A 68 7.53 30.30 -0.37
C LEU A 68 6.18 30.71 -0.96
N ALA A 69 5.75 31.96 -0.72
CA ALA A 69 4.53 32.47 -1.32
C ALA A 69 4.67 32.51 -2.85
N ILE A 70 3.83 31.74 -3.55
CA ILE A 70 3.86 31.60 -5.02
C ILE A 70 2.87 32.53 -5.74
N GLY A 71 2.37 33.54 -5.02
CA GLY A 71 1.34 34.47 -5.49
C GLY A 71 -0.08 33.97 -5.17
N GLY A 72 -1.00 34.92 -4.91
CA GLY A 72 -2.37 34.64 -4.45
C GLY A 72 -2.67 35.28 -3.08
N VAL A 73 -3.89 35.08 -2.58
CA VAL A 73 -4.34 35.52 -1.24
C VAL A 73 -4.92 34.32 -0.49
N GLY A 74 -4.52 34.11 0.76
CA GLY A 74 -4.99 33.01 1.60
C GLY A 74 -3.94 31.91 1.85
N PRO A 75 -4.24 30.94 2.73
CA PRO A 75 -3.31 29.85 3.10
C PRO A 75 -2.97 28.91 1.94
N GLU A 76 -3.73 28.92 0.85
CA GLU A 76 -3.47 28.14 -0.37
C GLU A 76 -2.41 28.78 -1.29
N ALA A 77 -1.98 30.02 -1.00
CA ALA A 77 -0.98 30.76 -1.78
C ALA A 77 0.47 30.40 -1.43
N THR A 78 0.68 29.60 -0.39
CA THR A 78 1.99 29.10 0.04
C THR A 78 1.92 27.58 0.13
N PRO A 79 2.90 26.84 -0.43
CA PRO A 79 2.96 25.40 -0.23
C PRO A 79 3.00 25.02 1.25
N PRO A 80 2.51 23.83 1.64
CA PRO A 80 2.60 23.37 3.02
C PRO A 80 4.04 23.36 3.53
N ASP A 81 4.21 23.70 4.80
CA ASP A 81 5.49 23.63 5.50
C ASP A 81 5.91 22.16 5.65
N LEU A 82 6.95 21.77 4.93
CA LEU A 82 7.54 20.42 4.96
C LEU A 82 8.43 20.21 6.20
N GLY A 83 8.73 21.27 6.95
CA GLY A 83 9.40 21.23 8.25
C GLY A 83 8.42 21.09 9.43
N ASP A 84 7.12 21.31 9.24
CA ASP A 84 6.12 21.06 10.28
C ASP A 84 5.92 19.55 10.48
N ALA A 85 6.58 19.01 11.49
CA ALA A 85 6.50 17.61 11.86
C ALA A 85 5.06 17.11 12.09
N ARG A 86 4.12 17.97 12.55
CA ARG A 86 2.72 17.55 12.72
C ARG A 86 2.01 17.40 11.39
N HIS A 87 2.23 18.32 10.46
CA HIS A 87 1.73 18.19 9.09
C HIS A 87 2.29 16.93 8.45
N MET A 88 3.62 16.76 8.51
CA MET A 88 4.28 15.64 7.85
C MET A 88 3.94 14.30 8.50
N GLN A 89 3.70 14.23 9.81
CA GLN A 89 3.25 13.00 10.48
C GLN A 89 1.90 12.49 9.94
N SER A 90 1.04 13.38 9.41
CA SER A 90 -0.26 13.00 8.85
C SER A 90 -0.18 12.42 7.42
N ARG A 91 1.00 12.39 6.82
CA ARG A 91 1.25 11.86 5.47
C ARG A 91 2.02 10.55 5.56
N SER A 92 1.63 9.55 4.77
CA SER A 92 2.48 8.38 4.55
C SER A 92 3.62 8.71 3.59
N ASP A 93 4.68 7.88 3.56
CA ASP A 93 5.77 8.08 2.59
C ASP A 93 5.28 7.91 1.14
N MET A 94 4.36 6.97 0.93
CA MET A 94 3.68 6.81 -0.36
C MET A 94 2.82 8.00 -0.75
N ASP A 95 2.18 8.70 0.20
CA ASP A 95 1.45 9.93 -0.12
C ASP A 95 2.41 11.01 -0.65
N ILE A 96 3.58 11.15 -0.03
CA ILE A 96 4.60 12.11 -0.48
C ILE A 96 5.14 11.71 -1.85
N ALA A 97 5.43 10.42 -2.04
CA ALA A 97 5.86 9.87 -3.33
C ALA A 97 4.82 10.13 -4.44
N ARG A 98 3.54 9.86 -4.14
CA ARG A 98 2.41 10.08 -5.05
C ARG A 98 2.26 11.57 -5.39
N ILE A 99 2.27 12.45 -4.40
CA ILE A 99 2.16 13.90 -4.63
C ILE A 99 3.34 14.40 -5.48
N THR A 100 4.54 13.87 -5.27
CA THR A 100 5.72 14.21 -6.08
C THR A 100 5.53 13.78 -7.53
N GLN A 101 5.10 12.54 -7.78
CA GLN A 101 5.00 12.01 -9.14
C GLN A 101 3.79 12.54 -9.91
N PHE A 102 2.65 12.68 -9.25
CA PHE A 102 1.36 12.99 -9.88
C PHE A 102 0.87 14.41 -9.62
N GLY A 103 1.55 15.16 -8.75
CA GLY A 103 1.14 16.49 -8.34
C GLY A 103 -0.03 16.50 -7.35
N GLY A 104 -0.46 17.70 -7.02
CA GLY A 104 -1.60 17.98 -6.14
C GLY A 104 -2.37 19.20 -6.62
N PHE A 105 -3.13 19.84 -5.73
CA PHE A 105 -4.00 20.98 -6.09
C PHE A 105 -3.26 22.11 -6.83
N HIS A 106 -2.12 22.57 -6.31
CA HIS A 106 -1.24 23.55 -6.98
C HIS A 106 0.20 23.05 -7.19
N MET A 107 0.52 21.86 -6.68
CA MET A 107 1.85 21.27 -6.84
C MET A 107 1.92 20.58 -8.20
N PRO A 108 2.87 20.94 -9.09
CA PRO A 108 3.03 20.28 -10.38
C PRO A 108 3.50 18.83 -10.19
N ALA A 109 3.25 18.00 -11.20
CA ALA A 109 3.71 16.62 -11.25
C ALA A 109 5.18 16.56 -11.69
N PHE A 110 5.96 15.66 -11.07
CA PHE A 110 7.34 15.36 -11.45
C PHE A 110 7.51 13.88 -11.82
N PRO A 111 6.86 13.40 -12.91
CA PRO A 111 6.86 11.98 -13.27
C PRO A 111 8.24 11.42 -13.63
N GLN A 112 9.20 12.30 -13.93
CA GLN A 112 10.60 11.93 -14.16
C GLN A 112 11.34 11.49 -12.90
N ILE A 113 10.87 11.90 -11.71
CA ILE A 113 11.45 11.50 -10.41
C ILE A 113 10.80 10.18 -9.99
N ARG A 114 11.53 9.07 -10.09
CA ARG A 114 11.01 7.70 -9.91
C ARG A 114 12.10 6.76 -9.39
N GLY A 115 11.73 5.58 -8.91
CA GLY A 115 12.66 4.61 -8.36
C GLY A 115 13.46 5.19 -7.19
N ASP A 116 14.77 4.93 -7.16
CA ASP A 116 15.66 5.36 -6.09
C ASP A 116 15.76 6.88 -5.91
N ASP A 117 15.56 7.65 -6.99
CA ASP A 117 15.53 9.12 -6.93
C ASP A 117 14.31 9.62 -6.15
N LEU A 118 13.15 8.99 -6.34
CA LEU A 118 11.95 9.31 -5.60
C LEU A 118 12.08 8.91 -4.13
N VAL A 119 12.60 7.72 -3.87
CA VAL A 119 12.90 7.26 -2.51
C VAL A 119 13.84 8.24 -1.81
N SER A 120 14.89 8.71 -2.50
CA SER A 120 15.85 9.68 -1.97
C SER A 120 15.21 11.04 -1.69
N VAL A 121 14.35 11.55 -2.59
CA VAL A 121 13.61 12.80 -2.36
C VAL A 121 12.68 12.69 -1.16
N VAL A 122 11.93 11.58 -1.01
CA VAL A 122 11.07 11.40 0.15
C VAL A 122 11.88 11.31 1.44
N ALA A 123 13.01 10.59 1.45
CA ALA A 123 13.92 10.56 2.58
C ALA A 123 14.41 11.96 2.98
N TYR A 124 14.79 12.78 1.99
CA TYR A 124 15.23 14.15 2.25
C TYR A 124 14.10 15.05 2.74
N VAL A 125 12.91 15.00 2.13
CA VAL A 125 11.73 15.76 2.58
C VAL A 125 11.36 15.40 4.01
N ARG A 126 11.44 14.12 4.39
CA ARG A 126 11.28 13.70 5.79
C ARG A 126 12.34 14.33 6.70
N SER A 127 13.60 14.43 6.25
CA SER A 127 14.68 14.99 7.05
C SER A 127 14.50 16.48 7.38
N LEU A 128 13.65 17.19 6.63
CA LEU A 128 13.31 18.59 6.93
C LEU A 128 12.44 18.73 8.20
N SER A 129 11.66 17.70 8.54
CA SER A 129 10.76 17.68 9.71
C SER A 129 11.38 17.05 10.96
N TRP A 130 12.40 16.22 10.80
CA TRP A 130 12.99 15.44 11.90
C TRP A 130 14.52 15.37 11.76
N ASP A 131 15.24 15.69 12.84
CA ASP A 131 16.71 15.69 12.91
C ASP A 131 17.36 14.31 12.62
N ALA A 132 16.59 13.21 12.64
CA ALA A 132 17.10 11.87 12.36
C ALA A 132 16.03 10.93 11.79
N VAL A 133 15.81 10.99 10.47
CA VAL A 133 15.02 9.98 9.77
C VAL A 133 15.87 8.71 9.65
N ARG A 134 15.45 7.63 10.33
CA ARG A 134 16.16 6.35 10.29
C ARG A 134 15.63 5.40 9.23
N THR A 135 14.33 5.43 9.01
CA THR A 135 13.64 4.50 8.12
C THR A 135 12.51 5.19 7.38
N ILE A 136 12.26 4.75 6.15
CA ILE A 136 11.09 5.12 5.35
C ILE A 136 10.37 3.87 4.84
N ASP A 137 9.06 3.95 4.68
CA ASP A 137 8.18 2.89 4.19
C ASP A 137 7.95 3.04 2.68
N LEU A 138 9.04 2.90 1.91
CA LEU A 138 9.06 2.95 0.43
C LEU A 138 9.86 1.81 -0.19
N GLN A 139 9.99 0.68 0.50
CA GLN A 139 10.74 -0.46 -0.05
C GLN A 139 10.16 -0.97 -1.37
N THR A 140 8.86 -0.75 -1.61
CA THR A 140 8.18 -1.10 -2.86
C THR A 140 8.63 -0.25 -4.06
N LEU A 141 9.15 0.96 -3.81
CA LEU A 141 9.66 1.87 -4.85
C LEU A 141 11.17 1.76 -5.05
N ALA A 142 11.90 1.23 -4.07
CA ALA A 142 13.34 1.02 -4.17
C ALA A 142 13.60 -0.05 -5.25
N GLN A 143 14.50 0.27 -6.19
CA GLN A 143 14.79 -0.65 -7.28
C GLN A 143 15.71 -1.76 -6.78
N GLY A 144 15.19 -2.99 -6.76
CA GLY A 144 15.95 -4.23 -6.60
C GLY A 144 16.11 -4.95 -7.94
N VAL A 145 17.16 -5.75 -8.07
CA VAL A 145 17.30 -6.69 -9.19
C VAL A 145 16.76 -8.03 -8.73
N VAL A 146 15.83 -8.61 -9.51
CA VAL A 146 15.53 -10.05 -9.39
C VAL A 146 16.72 -10.78 -9.99
N GLU A 147 17.56 -11.35 -9.13
CA GLU A 147 18.73 -12.11 -9.56
C GLU A 147 18.30 -13.27 -10.47
N ASP A 148 19.09 -13.53 -11.51
CA ASP A 148 18.86 -14.61 -12.48
C ASP A 148 17.47 -14.61 -13.14
N PHE A 149 16.88 -13.43 -13.37
CA PHE A 149 15.59 -13.31 -14.06
C PHE A 149 15.61 -13.97 -15.45
N VAL A 150 14.72 -14.94 -15.64
CA VAL A 150 14.51 -15.61 -16.92
C VAL A 150 13.39 -14.90 -17.68
N PRO A 151 13.63 -14.41 -18.91
CA PRO A 151 12.57 -13.82 -19.72
C PRO A 151 11.49 -14.83 -20.08
N VAL A 152 10.22 -14.43 -19.94
CA VAL A 152 9.07 -15.24 -20.33
C VAL A 152 8.92 -15.26 -21.86
N SER A 153 8.97 -16.47 -22.45
CA SER A 153 8.78 -16.67 -23.90
C SER A 153 7.32 -16.96 -24.26
N ALA A 154 6.99 -16.90 -25.56
CA ALA A 154 5.65 -17.25 -26.03
C ALA A 154 5.33 -18.73 -25.80
N GLU A 155 6.34 -19.59 -25.93
CA GLU A 155 6.25 -21.03 -25.64
C GLU A 155 5.98 -21.26 -24.15
N LEU A 156 6.67 -20.54 -23.28
CA LEU A 156 6.45 -20.62 -21.83
C LEU A 156 5.04 -20.15 -21.43
N LEU A 157 4.49 -19.14 -22.10
CA LEU A 157 3.10 -18.72 -21.88
C LEU A 157 2.08 -19.75 -22.38
N ALA A 158 2.41 -20.51 -23.42
CA ALA A 158 1.52 -21.52 -23.98
C ALA A 158 1.48 -22.79 -23.11
N ASP A 159 2.61 -23.15 -22.51
CA ASP A 159 2.78 -24.32 -21.65
C ASP A 159 3.63 -23.98 -20.41
N PRO A 160 3.06 -23.26 -19.43
CA PRO A 160 3.81 -22.84 -18.25
C PRO A 160 4.01 -24.02 -17.28
N PRO A 161 5.14 -24.05 -16.52
CA PRO A 161 5.32 -24.98 -15.41
C PRO A 161 4.14 -24.98 -14.44
N ASP A 162 3.94 -26.10 -13.74
CA ASP A 162 2.81 -26.29 -12.81
C ASP A 162 2.81 -25.28 -11.66
N GLU A 163 3.99 -24.89 -11.19
CA GLU A 163 4.22 -23.87 -10.15
C GLU A 163 4.07 -22.42 -10.62
N ASP A 164 4.07 -22.18 -11.93
CA ASP A 164 4.06 -20.83 -12.50
C ASP A 164 2.63 -20.35 -12.84
N TRP A 165 2.44 -19.04 -12.69
CA TRP A 165 1.22 -18.32 -13.01
C TRP A 165 1.55 -17.06 -13.79
N LEU A 166 1.82 -17.21 -15.08
CA LEU A 166 2.42 -16.15 -15.91
C LEU A 166 1.41 -15.16 -16.49
N MET A 167 0.11 -15.42 -16.37
CA MET A 167 -0.93 -14.57 -16.94
C MET A 167 -2.24 -14.65 -16.17
N PHE A 168 -3.16 -13.72 -16.46
CA PHE A 168 -4.50 -13.73 -15.91
C PHE A 168 -5.18 -15.07 -16.20
N ARG A 169 -5.62 -15.76 -15.13
CA ARG A 169 -6.20 -17.12 -15.17
C ARG A 169 -5.26 -18.25 -15.64
N ARG A 170 -3.95 -18.08 -15.48
CA ARG A 170 -2.84 -19.04 -15.71
C ARG A 170 -2.59 -19.43 -17.16
N THR A 171 -3.63 -19.83 -17.89
CA THR A 171 -3.56 -20.41 -19.23
C THR A 171 -4.52 -19.69 -20.19
N TYR A 172 -4.26 -19.79 -21.50
CA TYR A 172 -5.06 -19.08 -22.53
C TYR A 172 -6.53 -19.49 -22.60
N ASP A 173 -6.88 -20.68 -22.15
CA ASP A 173 -8.27 -21.14 -21.99
C ASP A 173 -9.00 -20.47 -20.80
N GLY A 174 -8.24 -19.83 -19.90
CA GLY A 174 -8.75 -18.93 -18.88
C GLY A 174 -9.50 -19.62 -17.74
N TRP A 175 -9.06 -20.80 -17.32
CA TRP A 175 -9.74 -21.60 -16.29
C TRP A 175 -9.37 -21.20 -14.86
N ALA A 176 -8.23 -20.52 -14.66
CA ALA A 176 -7.71 -20.19 -13.33
C ALA A 176 -7.57 -21.43 -12.42
N TYR A 177 -7.16 -22.55 -12.99
CA TYR A 177 -6.94 -23.81 -12.28
C TYR A 177 -5.45 -24.01 -11.99
N SER A 178 -5.11 -24.47 -10.78
CA SER A 178 -3.75 -24.88 -10.42
C SER A 178 -3.62 -26.41 -10.51
N PRO A 179 -2.60 -26.93 -11.20
CA PRO A 179 -2.32 -28.36 -11.27
C PRO A 179 -1.70 -28.94 -9.99
N LEU A 180 -1.24 -28.09 -9.05
CA LEU A 180 -0.61 -28.53 -7.81
C LEU A 180 -1.61 -29.23 -6.87
N ASP A 181 -1.17 -30.32 -6.23
CA ASP A 181 -1.94 -31.13 -5.28
C ASP A 181 -1.35 -31.13 -3.86
N GLN A 182 -0.42 -30.22 -3.58
CA GLN A 182 0.31 -30.10 -2.32
C GLN A 182 -0.60 -29.85 -1.11
N VAL A 183 -1.77 -29.24 -1.32
CA VAL A 183 -2.79 -29.01 -0.28
C VAL A 183 -3.99 -29.91 -0.55
N ASN A 184 -4.33 -30.75 0.42
CA ASN A 184 -5.41 -31.72 0.30
C ASN A 184 -6.12 -31.93 1.64
N ARG A 185 -7.11 -32.83 1.67
CA ARG A 185 -7.96 -33.06 2.86
C ARG A 185 -7.21 -33.63 4.07
N GLU A 186 -6.03 -34.18 3.86
CA GLU A 186 -5.22 -34.81 4.89
C GLU A 186 -4.28 -33.82 5.58
N ASN A 187 -4.01 -32.65 4.97
CA ASN A 187 -3.05 -31.67 5.49
C ASN A 187 -3.57 -30.22 5.59
N VAL A 188 -4.78 -29.94 5.09
CA VAL A 188 -5.34 -28.57 5.09
C VAL A 188 -5.51 -27.98 6.50
N ASP A 189 -5.68 -28.84 7.51
CA ASP A 189 -5.77 -28.48 8.92
C ASP A 189 -4.42 -28.13 9.57
N GLU A 190 -3.31 -28.46 8.92
CA GLU A 190 -1.95 -28.13 9.37
C GLU A 190 -1.46 -26.75 8.86
N LEU A 191 -2.21 -26.12 7.96
CA LEU A 191 -1.82 -24.83 7.37
C LEU A 191 -1.74 -23.73 8.43
N ARG A 192 -0.60 -23.02 8.44
CA ARG A 192 -0.35 -21.88 9.30
C ARG A 192 0.09 -20.67 8.49
N LEU A 193 -0.26 -19.47 8.96
CA LEU A 193 0.29 -18.23 8.41
C LEU A 193 1.81 -18.22 8.62
N VAL A 194 2.57 -18.17 7.54
CA VAL A 194 4.05 -18.10 7.58
C VAL A 194 4.57 -16.68 7.40
N TRP A 195 3.87 -15.85 6.64
CA TRP A 195 4.15 -14.43 6.47
C TRP A 195 2.89 -13.68 6.07
N SER A 196 2.87 -12.38 6.32
CA SER A 196 1.90 -11.45 5.74
C SER A 196 2.58 -10.10 5.56
N ARG A 197 2.20 -9.38 4.51
CA ARG A 197 2.72 -8.05 4.20
C ARG A 197 1.56 -7.08 4.01
N ALA A 198 1.67 -5.88 4.57
CA ALA A 198 0.70 -4.83 4.27
C ALA A 198 0.92 -4.34 2.83
N MET A 199 -0.18 -4.08 2.13
CA MET A 199 -0.14 -3.47 0.80
C MET A 199 -0.26 -1.95 0.92
N GLU A 200 0.20 -1.24 -0.11
CA GLU A 200 0.13 0.21 -0.14
C GLU A 200 -1.33 0.71 -0.14
N PRO A 201 -1.62 1.87 0.49
CA PRO A 201 -2.95 2.46 0.50
C PRO A 201 -3.48 2.72 -0.92
N GLY A 202 -4.71 2.30 -1.19
CA GLY A 202 -5.37 2.53 -2.47
C GLY A 202 -6.30 1.39 -2.88
N GLY A 203 -6.92 1.55 -4.04
CA GLY A 203 -7.70 0.47 -4.66
C GLY A 203 -6.75 -0.64 -5.14
N GLN A 204 -6.97 -1.85 -4.65
CA GLN A 204 -6.15 -3.02 -4.98
C GLN A 204 -7.02 -4.04 -5.71
N TYR A 205 -6.74 -4.24 -6.99
CA TYR A 205 -7.32 -5.29 -7.81
C TYR A 205 -6.17 -6.04 -8.48
N THR A 206 -5.43 -6.80 -7.68
CA THR A 206 -4.26 -7.53 -8.16
C THR A 206 -4.62 -8.97 -8.53
N THR A 207 -4.05 -9.45 -9.63
CA THR A 207 -3.93 -10.88 -9.91
C THR A 207 -2.43 -11.16 -9.98
N PRO A 208 -1.80 -11.58 -8.86
CA PRO A 208 -0.36 -11.76 -8.83
C PRO A 208 0.10 -12.72 -9.91
N LEU A 209 1.25 -12.42 -10.51
CA LEU A 209 1.93 -13.34 -11.40
C LEU A 209 3.02 -14.08 -10.61
N ILE A 210 3.26 -15.33 -10.95
CA ILE A 210 4.28 -16.16 -10.31
C ILE A 210 5.18 -16.70 -11.42
N HIS A 211 6.49 -16.43 -11.31
CA HIS A 211 7.49 -17.00 -12.21
C HIS A 211 8.74 -17.38 -11.42
N ASN A 212 9.17 -18.64 -11.54
CA ASN A 212 10.39 -19.16 -10.88
C ASN A 212 10.42 -18.86 -9.37
N GLY A 213 9.29 -19.05 -8.70
CA GLY A 213 9.16 -18.84 -7.25
C GLY A 213 9.06 -17.38 -6.79
N VAL A 214 9.14 -16.40 -7.70
CA VAL A 214 8.95 -14.98 -7.39
C VAL A 214 7.51 -14.57 -7.66
N MET A 215 6.88 -13.89 -6.69
CA MET A 215 5.54 -13.35 -6.86
C MET A 215 5.60 -11.86 -7.24
N TYR A 216 5.00 -11.52 -8.39
CA TYR A 216 4.88 -10.17 -8.91
C TYR A 216 3.50 -9.62 -8.61
N VAL A 217 3.43 -8.60 -7.75
CA VAL A 217 2.20 -7.94 -7.32
C VAL A 217 2.16 -6.52 -7.86
N ASN A 218 1.07 -6.17 -8.54
CA ASN A 218 0.81 -4.78 -8.95
C ASN A 218 0.24 -3.99 -7.77
N ASN A 219 0.84 -2.85 -7.47
CA ASN A 219 0.41 -1.89 -6.47
C ASN A 219 -0.09 -0.60 -7.14
N PRO A 220 -0.88 0.24 -6.41
CA PRO A 220 -1.23 1.58 -6.84
C PRO A 220 -0.01 2.40 -7.26
N GLY A 221 -0.20 3.28 -8.25
CA GLY A 221 0.87 4.13 -8.75
C GLY A 221 1.81 3.45 -9.76
N ASP A 222 1.32 2.41 -10.46
CA ASP A 222 2.05 1.68 -11.52
C ASP A 222 3.34 0.99 -11.03
N VAL A 223 3.34 0.59 -9.75
CA VAL A 223 4.47 -0.08 -9.10
C VAL A 223 4.27 -1.59 -9.20
N ILE A 224 5.24 -2.30 -9.77
CA ILE A 224 5.30 -3.77 -9.72
C ILE A 224 6.31 -4.18 -8.66
N GLN A 225 5.86 -5.01 -7.74
CA GLN A 225 6.67 -5.50 -6.63
C GLN A 225 6.96 -6.99 -6.80
N ALA A 226 8.24 -7.37 -6.69
CA ALA A 226 8.67 -8.75 -6.57
C ALA A 226 8.81 -9.15 -5.09
N LEU A 227 8.32 -10.33 -4.72
CA LEU A 227 8.35 -10.90 -3.37
C LEU A 227 9.06 -12.24 -3.34
#